data_AF-A0A5C7Y1A3-F1
#
_entry.id   AF-A0A5C7Y1A3-F1
#
_cell.length_a   1.000
_cell.length_b   1.000
_cell.length_c   1.000
_cell.angle_alpha   90.00
_cell.angle_beta   90.00
_cell.angle_gamma   90.00
#
_symmetry.space_group_name_H-M   'P 1'
#
loop_
_entity.id
_entity.type
_entity.pdbx_description
1 polymer ?
#
loop_
_entity_poly.entity_id
_entity_poly.type
_entity_poly.pdbx_seq_one_letter_code
_entity_poly.pdbx_strand_id
1 'polypeptide(L)'
;MSSIVPLSTDNHQGYERDVPPESRCCATRHVPPVPLPSVAPMLDDGGMTDTRIDALILYHDASSEYPPCPYPVTPTVELYQQVVKGYIEAVHLELPDGTRAVMYMNEEGRIHALPINPLATSVARQLNRYFADPYILGDVIIVGVKGCDETDVPPAITSAVQSIHNDLRIARYGQTLRGEQS
;
A
#
# COMPACT_ATOMS: atom_id res chain seq x y z
N MET A 1 -18.95 -26.22 -61.30
CA MET A 1 -20.39 -25.90 -61.14
C MET A 1 -20.73 -26.29 -59.70
N SER A 2 -21.10 -25.44 -58.76
CA SER A 2 -21.49 -24.03 -58.77
C SER A 2 -21.18 -23.43 -57.40
N SER A 3 -20.77 -22.16 -57.42
CA SER A 3 -20.67 -21.23 -56.31
C SER A 3 -22.05 -20.93 -55.72
N ILE A 4 -22.20 -20.86 -54.39
CA ILE A 4 -23.20 -20.02 -53.71
C ILE A 4 -22.64 -19.55 -52.34
N VAL A 5 -22.28 -18.28 -52.27
CA VAL A 5 -22.39 -17.38 -51.09
C VAL A 5 -23.59 -16.48 -51.41
N PRO A 6 -24.58 -16.21 -50.53
CA PRO A 6 -24.49 -15.22 -49.44
C PRO A 6 -25.35 -15.60 -48.20
N LEU A 7 -25.50 -14.86 -47.09
CA LEU A 7 -25.75 -13.43 -46.87
C LEU A 7 -25.49 -13.07 -45.40
N SER A 8 -24.97 -11.86 -45.20
CA SER A 8 -24.83 -11.16 -43.92
C SER A 8 -26.19 -10.81 -43.30
N THR A 9 -26.29 -10.88 -41.97
CA THR A 9 -27.14 -9.97 -41.19
C THR A 9 -26.42 -9.59 -39.90
N ASP A 10 -26.14 -8.30 -39.79
CA ASP A 10 -25.81 -7.56 -38.59
C ASP A 10 -26.77 -7.90 -37.43
N ASN A 11 -26.21 -8.00 -36.23
CA ASN A 11 -26.97 -7.72 -35.02
C ASN A 11 -26.07 -6.96 -34.03
N HIS A 12 -26.04 -5.65 -34.23
CA HIS A 12 -25.70 -4.70 -33.18
C HIS A 12 -26.85 -4.67 -32.17
N GLN A 13 -26.64 -5.27 -31.00
CA GLN A 13 -27.36 -4.89 -29.79
C GLN A 13 -26.37 -4.61 -28.68
N GLY A 14 -26.31 -3.33 -28.33
CA GLY A 14 -25.50 -2.80 -27.25
C GLY A 14 -25.93 -3.38 -25.91
N TYR A 15 -24.94 -3.75 -25.12
CA TYR A 15 -25.05 -3.75 -23.67
C TYR A 15 -24.12 -2.66 -23.16
N GLU A 16 -24.70 -1.47 -22.95
CA GLU A 16 -24.20 -0.57 -21.91
C GLU A 16 -24.20 -1.37 -20.61
N ARG A 17 -23.02 -1.60 -20.05
CA ARG A 17 -22.90 -1.88 -18.62
C ARG A 17 -22.37 -0.62 -17.98
N ASP A 18 -23.21 -0.07 -17.12
CA ASP A 18 -22.94 0.97 -16.16
C ASP A 18 -21.56 0.78 -15.51
N VAL A 19 -20.71 1.77 -15.75
CA VAL A 19 -19.43 1.93 -15.03
C VAL A 19 -19.77 2.54 -13.67
N PRO A 20 -19.39 1.93 -12.54
CA PRO A 20 -19.59 2.52 -11.21
C PRO A 20 -18.85 3.86 -11.08
N PRO A 21 -19.43 4.87 -10.41
CA PRO A 21 -18.93 6.23 -10.42
C PRO A 21 -17.83 6.46 -9.37
N GLU A 22 -16.72 5.71 -9.40
CA GLU A 22 -15.57 5.98 -8.50
C GLU A 22 -14.20 5.94 -9.19
N SER A 23 -14.14 5.69 -10.50
CA SER A 23 -12.88 5.68 -11.27
C SER A 23 -12.55 7.04 -11.91
N ARG A 24 -12.49 8.11 -11.11
CA ARG A 24 -12.02 9.43 -11.56
C ARG A 24 -11.10 10.08 -10.54
N CYS A 25 -9.94 9.48 -10.29
CA CYS A 25 -8.79 10.24 -9.80
C CYS A 25 -8.07 10.87 -10.99
N CYS A 26 -8.03 12.19 -10.98
CA CYS A 26 -7.85 13.07 -12.12
C CYS A 26 -6.46 13.03 -12.75
N ALA A 27 -6.46 13.15 -14.07
CA ALA A 27 -5.33 13.52 -14.91
C ALA A 27 -4.64 14.80 -14.44
N THR A 28 -3.31 14.74 -14.47
CA THR A 28 -2.35 15.82 -14.23
C THR A 28 -2.64 17.00 -15.18
N ARG A 29 -3.12 18.13 -14.65
CA ARG A 29 -3.11 19.41 -15.37
C ARG A 29 -1.85 20.17 -14.99
N HIS A 30 -1.04 20.48 -15.99
CA HIS A 30 0.08 21.39 -15.89
C HIS A 30 -0.47 22.82 -15.71
N VAL A 31 -0.17 23.47 -14.58
CA VAL A 31 -0.53 24.86 -14.28
C VAL A 31 0.71 25.73 -14.51
N PRO A 32 0.65 26.81 -15.33
CA PRO A 32 1.76 27.74 -15.45
C PRO A 32 1.90 28.61 -14.18
N PRO A 33 3.11 29.07 -13.83
CA PRO A 33 3.34 29.80 -12.58
C PRO A 33 2.69 31.18 -12.59
N VAL A 34 1.87 31.44 -11.56
CA VAL A 34 1.31 32.77 -11.23
C VAL A 34 2.32 33.48 -10.32
N PRO A 35 2.68 34.75 -10.56
CA PRO A 35 3.56 35.49 -9.66
C PRO A 35 2.83 35.84 -8.36
N LEU A 36 3.50 35.56 -7.22
CA LEU A 36 2.97 35.77 -5.87
C LEU A 36 2.85 37.27 -5.52
N PRO A 37 1.78 37.71 -4.86
CA PRO A 37 1.76 39.01 -4.19
C PRO A 37 2.62 38.97 -2.92
N SER A 38 3.28 40.10 -2.63
CA SER A 38 4.09 40.32 -1.43
C SER A 38 3.22 40.30 -0.17
N VAL A 39 3.54 39.40 0.78
CA VAL A 39 2.82 39.26 2.05
C VAL A 39 3.67 39.82 3.18
N ALA A 40 3.12 40.81 3.89
CA ALA A 40 3.67 41.37 5.11
C ALA A 40 3.70 40.32 6.25
N PRO A 41 4.56 40.46 7.27
CA PRO A 41 4.69 39.47 8.33
C PRO A 41 3.42 39.41 9.17
N MET A 42 2.59 38.38 8.94
CA MET A 42 1.52 38.01 9.84
C MET A 42 2.10 37.31 11.06
N LEU A 43 1.54 37.68 12.21
CA LEU A 43 1.89 37.23 13.55
C LEU A 43 1.81 35.71 13.67
N ASP A 44 2.87 35.14 14.23
CA ASP A 44 3.04 33.72 14.55
C ASP A 44 2.13 33.37 15.74
N ASP A 45 0.96 32.78 15.46
CA ASP A 45 0.06 32.24 16.47
C ASP A 45 0.44 30.77 16.72
N GLY A 46 0.92 30.50 17.94
CA GLY A 46 1.52 29.25 18.38
C GLY A 46 0.56 28.06 18.44
N GLY A 47 0.15 27.56 17.27
CA GLY A 47 -0.65 26.36 17.09
C GLY A 47 -0.02 25.40 16.09
N MET A 48 1.22 24.96 16.33
CA MET A 48 1.84 23.90 15.53
C MET A 48 1.19 22.57 15.93
N THR A 49 0.00 22.29 15.38
CA THR A 49 -0.60 20.95 15.43
C THR A 49 0.41 20.00 14.82
N ASP A 50 0.86 19.00 15.59
CA ASP A 50 1.74 17.97 15.07
C ASP A 50 1.07 17.33 13.84
N THR A 51 1.64 17.58 12.66
CA THR A 51 1.10 17.09 11.37
C THR A 51 1.57 15.67 11.08
N ARG A 52 2.20 15.01 12.06
CA ARG A 52 2.65 13.63 11.92
C ARG A 52 1.51 12.66 12.17
N ILE A 53 1.62 11.50 11.54
CA ILE A 53 0.75 10.35 11.78
C ILE A 53 1.61 9.18 12.24
N ASP A 54 1.03 8.29 13.02
CA ASP A 54 1.68 7.03 13.37
C ASP A 54 1.60 6.04 12.22
N ALA A 55 2.75 5.52 11.78
CA ALA A 55 2.86 4.53 10.70
C ALA A 55 3.63 3.29 11.16
N LEU A 56 3.48 2.16 10.48
CA LEU A 56 4.35 0.99 10.66
C LEU A 56 5.32 0.89 9.50
N ILE A 57 6.62 0.77 9.77
CA ILE A 57 7.57 0.29 8.75
C ILE A 57 7.80 -1.20 8.96
N LEU A 58 7.69 -1.96 7.88
CA LEU A 58 8.11 -3.36 7.86
C LEU A 58 9.35 -3.47 6.96
N TYR A 59 10.53 -3.57 7.57
CA TYR A 59 11.74 -3.75 6.79
C TYR A 59 11.84 -5.18 6.24
N HIS A 60 12.41 -5.33 5.05
CA HIS A 60 12.61 -6.64 4.42
C HIS A 60 13.61 -7.52 5.17
N ASP A 61 14.63 -6.89 5.77
CA ASP A 61 15.64 -7.52 6.61
C ASP A 61 15.15 -7.71 8.04
N ALA A 62 14.08 -7.00 8.42
CA ALA A 62 13.36 -7.18 9.67
C ALA A 62 12.51 -8.45 9.63
N SER A 63 13.22 -9.57 9.59
CA SER A 63 13.00 -10.59 10.62
C SER A 63 13.45 -10.09 11.99
N SER A 64 13.01 -8.88 12.35
CA SER A 64 13.35 -8.21 13.59
C SER A 64 13.02 -9.17 14.72
N GLU A 65 13.91 -9.28 15.70
CA GLU A 65 13.61 -9.98 16.94
C GLU A 65 12.48 -9.28 17.72
N TYR A 66 12.00 -8.14 17.23
CA TYR A 66 10.98 -7.34 17.87
C TYR A 66 9.80 -7.09 16.92
N PRO A 67 8.57 -7.14 17.45
CA PRO A 67 7.39 -6.80 16.69
C PRO A 67 7.46 -5.35 16.19
N PRO A 68 6.96 -5.04 14.98
CA PRO A 68 6.83 -3.67 14.51
C PRO A 68 5.97 -2.83 15.46
N CYS A 69 6.42 -1.61 15.72
CA CYS A 69 5.70 -0.63 16.53
C CYS A 69 5.42 0.61 15.69
N PRO A 70 4.28 1.31 15.93
CA PRO A 70 4.01 2.56 15.26
C PRO A 70 5.08 3.61 15.56
N TYR A 71 5.44 4.41 14.56
CA TYR A 71 6.35 5.54 14.71
C TYR A 71 5.79 6.77 13.97
N PRO A 72 5.99 7.98 14.51
CA PRO A 72 5.42 9.20 13.94
C PRO A 72 6.17 9.62 12.67
N VAL A 73 5.41 9.87 11.60
CA VAL A 73 5.90 10.26 10.26
C VAL A 73 5.20 11.49 9.73
N THR A 74 5.87 12.26 8.88
CA THR A 74 5.20 13.26 8.06
C THR A 74 4.58 12.60 6.83
N PRO A 75 3.25 12.62 6.65
CA PRO A 75 2.57 11.89 5.57
C PRO A 75 2.80 12.58 4.21
N THR A 76 3.94 12.30 3.60
CA THR A 76 4.33 12.85 2.30
C THR A 76 4.78 11.74 1.38
N VAL A 77 4.48 11.91 0.09
CA VAL A 77 4.91 10.97 -0.96
C VAL A 77 6.43 10.85 -0.95
N GLU A 78 7.15 11.95 -0.76
CA GLU A 78 8.61 11.97 -0.71
C GLU A 78 9.16 11.10 0.43
N LEU A 79 8.57 11.18 1.63
CA LEU A 79 8.97 10.31 2.74
C LEU A 79 8.68 8.84 2.42
N TYR A 80 7.52 8.52 1.87
CA TYR A 80 7.16 7.14 1.55
C TYR A 80 8.11 6.56 0.50
N GLN A 81 8.42 7.33 -0.55
CA GLN A 81 9.39 6.95 -1.58
C GLN A 81 10.79 6.74 -0.99
N GLN A 82 11.21 7.54 -0.01
CA GLN A 82 12.47 7.32 0.71
C GLN A 82 12.46 6.02 1.51
N VAL A 83 11.36 5.71 2.20
CA VAL A 83 11.21 4.48 2.98
C VAL A 83 11.25 3.24 2.09
N VAL A 84 10.45 3.22 1.01
CA VAL A 84 10.38 2.06 0.10
C VAL A 84 11.53 2.02 -0.92
N LYS A 85 12.32 3.09 -1.00
CA LYS A 85 13.48 3.27 -1.89
C LYS A 85 13.11 3.21 -3.38
N GLY A 86 12.01 3.84 -3.77
CA GLY A 86 11.53 3.87 -5.16
C GLY A 86 10.12 4.45 -5.30
N TYR A 87 9.52 4.27 -6.48
CA TYR A 87 8.13 4.66 -6.71
C TYR A 87 7.18 3.80 -5.88
N ILE A 88 6.13 4.43 -5.34
CA ILE A 88 5.18 3.79 -4.43
C ILE A 88 4.03 3.15 -5.20
N GLU A 89 3.70 1.92 -4.82
CA GLU A 89 2.45 1.25 -5.17
C GLU A 89 1.65 1.00 -3.88
N ALA A 90 0.33 1.20 -3.94
CA ALA A 90 -0.57 1.05 -2.80
C ALA A 90 -1.22 -0.33 -2.77
N VAL A 91 -1.11 -1.01 -1.63
CA VAL A 91 -1.83 -2.25 -1.32
C VAL A 91 -2.84 -1.96 -0.22
N HIS A 92 -4.13 -2.05 -0.53
CA HIS A 92 -5.20 -1.87 0.45
C HIS A 92 -5.24 -3.03 1.44
N LEU A 93 -5.42 -2.72 2.72
CA LEU A 93 -5.57 -3.69 3.80
C LEU A 93 -6.90 -3.46 4.50
N GLU A 94 -7.63 -4.53 4.78
CA GLU A 94 -8.94 -4.47 5.45
C GLU A 94 -9.11 -5.63 6.43
N LEU A 95 -9.47 -5.31 7.66
CA LEU A 95 -9.87 -6.29 8.66
C LEU A 95 -11.36 -6.67 8.49
N PRO A 96 -11.81 -7.82 9.03
CA PRO A 96 -13.20 -8.25 8.93
C PRO A 96 -14.23 -7.27 9.52
N ASP A 97 -13.80 -6.39 10.44
CA ASP A 97 -14.64 -5.35 11.04
C ASP A 97 -14.75 -4.06 10.19
N GLY A 98 -14.11 -4.03 9.02
CA GLY A 98 -14.06 -2.87 8.13
C GLY A 98 -12.97 -1.86 8.46
N THR A 99 -12.09 -2.13 9.44
CA THR A 99 -10.92 -1.29 9.69
C THR A 99 -9.97 -1.35 8.50
N ARG A 100 -9.59 -0.18 7.98
CA ARG A 100 -8.79 -0.04 6.75
C ARG A 100 -7.43 0.59 7.00
N ALA A 101 -6.46 0.16 6.20
CA ALA A 101 -5.13 0.73 6.10
C ALA A 101 -4.63 0.62 4.65
N VAL A 102 -3.56 1.33 4.33
CA VAL A 102 -2.83 1.20 3.06
C VAL A 102 -1.39 0.89 3.36
N MET A 103 -0.85 -0.09 2.65
CA MET A 103 0.57 -0.41 2.62
C MET A 103 1.19 0.13 1.34
N TYR A 104 2.17 1.01 1.46
CA TYR A 104 2.97 1.47 0.34
C TYR A 104 4.23 0.62 0.20
N MET A 105 4.47 0.13 -1.01
CA MET A 105 5.64 -0.69 -1.37
C MET A 105 6.33 -0.13 -2.62
N ASN A 106 7.51 -0.64 -2.94
CA ASN A 106 8.23 -0.24 -4.14
C ASN A 106 7.67 -0.94 -5.40
N GLU A 107 7.06 -0.18 -6.31
CA GLU A 107 6.49 -0.66 -7.59
C GLU A 107 7.56 -1.36 -8.44
N GLU A 108 8.80 -0.85 -8.39
CA GLU A 108 9.91 -1.36 -9.19
C GLU A 108 10.68 -2.48 -8.48
N GLY A 109 10.18 -2.99 -7.35
CA GLY A 109 10.89 -3.96 -6.53
C GLY A 109 11.31 -5.22 -7.30
N ARG A 110 10.50 -5.65 -8.27
CA ARG A 110 10.82 -6.81 -9.14
C ARG A 110 11.89 -6.49 -10.17
N ILE A 111 11.84 -5.28 -10.74
CA ILE A 111 12.81 -4.81 -11.75
C ILE A 111 14.20 -4.68 -11.11
N HIS A 112 14.26 -4.15 -9.90
CA HIS A 112 15.51 -3.96 -9.14
C HIS A 112 15.93 -5.18 -8.31
N ALA A 113 15.23 -6.31 -8.44
CA ALA A 113 15.49 -7.54 -7.70
C ALA A 113 15.61 -7.31 -6.17
N LEU A 114 14.73 -6.49 -5.61
CA LEU A 114 14.71 -6.23 -4.18
C LEU A 114 14.43 -7.53 -3.39
N PRO A 115 14.99 -7.65 -2.17
CA PRO A 115 14.78 -8.81 -1.32
C PRO A 115 13.31 -8.98 -0.93
N ILE A 116 12.87 -10.23 -0.79
CA ILE A 116 11.51 -10.56 -0.32
C ILE A 116 11.32 -10.06 1.09
N ASN A 117 10.18 -9.42 1.34
CA ASN A 117 9.72 -9.04 2.67
C ASN A 117 8.67 -10.05 3.16
N PRO A 118 9.04 -11.04 3.98
CA PRO A 118 8.14 -12.13 4.36
C PRO A 118 7.00 -11.64 5.25
N LEU A 119 7.25 -10.64 6.12
CA LEU A 119 6.22 -10.08 6.98
C LEU A 119 5.20 -9.30 6.17
N ALA A 120 5.64 -8.35 5.32
CA ALA A 120 4.76 -7.60 4.45
C ALA A 120 3.94 -8.52 3.52
N THR A 121 4.59 -9.55 2.96
CA THR A 121 3.91 -10.54 2.11
C THR A 121 2.81 -11.26 2.88
N SER A 122 3.07 -11.70 4.12
CA SER A 122 2.05 -12.35 4.96
C SER A 122 0.91 -11.40 5.34
N VAL A 123 1.24 -10.15 5.69
CA VAL A 123 0.24 -9.11 5.99
C VAL A 123 -0.68 -8.88 4.79
N ALA A 124 -0.12 -8.67 3.59
CA ALA A 124 -0.90 -8.48 2.37
C ALA A 124 -1.82 -9.68 2.09
N ARG A 125 -1.30 -10.91 2.17
CA ARG A 125 -2.10 -12.12 1.91
C ARG A 125 -3.25 -12.30 2.90
N GLN A 126 -3.06 -11.92 4.16
CA GLN A 126 -4.07 -12.12 5.19
C GLN A 126 -5.11 -10.99 5.22
N LEU A 127 -4.69 -9.76 4.96
CA LEU A 127 -5.53 -8.56 5.10
C LEU A 127 -6.02 -7.99 3.76
N ASN A 128 -5.58 -8.54 2.62
CA ASN A 128 -6.08 -8.20 1.30
C ASN A 128 -6.53 -9.47 0.56
N ARG A 129 -7.85 -9.64 0.48
CA ARG A 129 -8.49 -10.77 -0.19
C ARG A 129 -8.14 -10.90 -1.68
N TYR A 130 -7.77 -9.80 -2.33
CA TYR A 130 -7.49 -9.71 -3.75
C TYR A 130 -5.99 -9.62 -4.07
N PHE A 131 -5.12 -9.78 -3.07
CA PHE A 131 -3.69 -9.75 -3.28
C PHE A 131 -3.24 -10.95 -4.12
N ALA A 132 -2.89 -10.67 -5.37
CA ALA A 132 -2.53 -11.68 -6.36
C ALA A 132 -1.01 -11.92 -6.44
N ASP A 133 -0.19 -10.98 -5.97
CA ASP A 133 1.25 -11.10 -6.08
C ASP A 133 1.80 -12.20 -5.17
N PRO A 134 2.80 -12.96 -5.64
CA PRO A 134 3.39 -14.01 -4.84
C PRO A 134 4.20 -13.43 -3.67
N TYR A 135 4.82 -12.26 -3.83
CA TYR A 135 5.70 -11.67 -2.83
C TYR A 135 5.67 -10.14 -2.89
N ILE A 136 5.77 -9.50 -1.73
CA ILE A 136 6.17 -8.11 -1.59
C ILE A 136 7.70 -8.06 -1.49
N LEU A 137 8.32 -7.13 -2.22
CA LEU A 137 9.77 -6.96 -2.30
C LEU A 137 10.16 -5.60 -1.70
N GLY A 138 11.21 -5.58 -0.88
CA GLY A 138 11.72 -4.38 -0.23
C GLY A 138 10.97 -3.95 1.03
N ASP A 139 11.34 -2.78 1.53
CA ASP A 139 10.72 -2.17 2.73
C ASP A 139 9.34 -1.64 2.38
N VAL A 140 8.43 -1.63 3.36
CA VAL A 140 7.08 -1.07 3.20
C VAL A 140 6.71 -0.17 4.37
N ILE A 141 5.77 0.73 4.13
CA ILE A 141 5.15 1.56 5.17
C ILE A 141 3.63 1.36 5.16
N ILE A 142 3.03 1.23 6.33
CA ILE A 142 1.58 1.07 6.51
C ILE A 142 1.04 2.27 7.28
N VAL A 143 -0.02 2.88 6.75
CA VAL A 143 -0.75 4.00 7.34
C VAL A 143 -2.24 3.69 7.43
N GLY A 144 -2.95 4.34 8.35
CA GLY A 144 -4.40 4.28 8.39
C GLY A 144 -5.03 5.12 7.27
N VAL A 145 -6.29 4.83 6.96
CA VAL A 145 -7.07 5.64 6.01
C VAL A 145 -8.43 6.00 6.57
N LYS A 146 -8.86 7.24 6.30
CA LYS A 146 -10.20 7.74 6.62
C LYS A 146 -10.74 8.55 5.44
N GLY A 147 -11.65 7.94 4.67
CA GLY A 147 -12.09 8.52 3.42
C GLY A 147 -10.94 8.57 2.41
N CYS A 148 -10.58 9.77 1.96
CA CYS A 148 -9.46 10.00 1.04
C CYS A 148 -8.16 10.39 1.76
N ASP A 149 -8.20 10.55 3.09
CA ASP A 149 -7.07 11.05 3.87
C ASP A 149 -6.33 9.91 4.58
N GLU A 150 -5.01 10.08 4.69
CA GLU A 150 -4.15 9.25 5.51
C GLU A 150 -4.23 9.67 6.97
N THR A 151 -4.16 8.70 7.87
CA THR A 151 -4.29 8.89 9.32
C THR A 151 -3.38 7.90 10.05
N ASP A 152 -3.29 8.05 11.37
CA ASP A 152 -2.65 7.06 12.24
C ASP A 152 -3.08 5.63 11.90
N VAL A 153 -2.11 4.73 11.86
CA VAL A 153 -2.34 3.30 11.70
C VAL A 153 -3.27 2.81 12.82
N PRO A 154 -4.41 2.18 12.50
CA PRO A 154 -5.35 1.73 13.52
C PRO A 154 -4.69 0.71 14.47
N PRO A 155 -4.97 0.76 15.79
CA PRO A 155 -4.44 -0.21 16.74
C PRO A 155 -4.74 -1.67 16.39
N ALA A 156 -5.89 -1.93 15.75
CA ALA A 156 -6.27 -3.27 15.29
C ALA A 156 -5.34 -3.78 14.15
N ILE A 157 -4.94 -2.89 13.22
CA ILE A 157 -3.96 -3.21 12.17
C ILE A 157 -2.60 -3.49 12.80
N THR A 158 -2.17 -2.66 13.74
CA THR A 158 -0.93 -2.88 14.50
C THR A 158 -0.94 -4.24 15.18
N SER A 159 -2.02 -4.57 15.89
CA SER A 159 -2.16 -5.84 16.59
C SER A 159 -2.12 -7.04 15.63
N ALA A 160 -2.76 -6.93 14.46
CA ALA A 160 -2.72 -7.95 13.42
C ALA A 160 -1.30 -8.16 12.87
N VAL A 161 -0.59 -7.07 12.52
CA VAL A 161 0.81 -7.15 12.05
C VAL A 161 1.71 -7.80 13.09
N GLN A 162 1.55 -7.45 14.37
CA GLN A 162 2.32 -8.05 15.46
C GLN A 162 2.02 -9.54 15.66
N SER A 163 0.74 -9.94 15.54
CA SER A 163 0.36 -11.37 15.59
C SER A 163 1.04 -12.15 14.47
N ILE A 164 0.96 -11.65 13.22
CA ILE A 164 1.58 -12.28 12.05
C ILE A 164 3.11 -12.37 12.20
N HIS A 165 3.72 -11.32 12.75
CA HIS A 165 5.14 -11.31 13.06
C HIS A 165 5.53 -12.43 14.03
N ASN A 166 4.76 -12.60 15.12
CA ASN A 166 4.99 -13.65 16.10
C ASN A 166 4.84 -15.05 15.49
N ASP A 167 3.82 -15.26 14.66
CA ASP A 167 3.59 -16.54 13.98
C ASP A 167 4.78 -16.92 13.07
N LEU A 168 5.29 -15.94 12.30
CA LEU A 168 6.47 -16.13 11.46
C LEU A 168 7.73 -16.46 12.28
N ARG A 169 7.91 -15.82 13.44
CA ARG A 169 9.02 -16.14 14.35
C ARG A 169 8.92 -17.55 14.87
N ILE A 170 7.76 -17.95 15.40
CA ILE A 170 7.54 -19.31 15.92
C ILE A 170 7.79 -20.35 14.82
N ALA A 171 7.29 -20.12 13.61
CA ALA A 171 7.51 -21.02 12.47
C ALA A 171 9.00 -21.18 12.15
N ARG A 172 9.78 -20.09 12.18
CA ARG A 172 11.23 -20.12 11.95
C ARG A 172 11.97 -20.91 13.04
N TYR A 173 11.65 -20.69 14.32
CA TYR A 173 12.24 -21.48 15.42
C TYR A 173 11.92 -22.97 15.30
N GLY A 174 10.72 -23.32 14.85
CA GLY A 174 10.35 -24.72 14.60
C GLY A 174 11.20 -25.37 13.50
N GLN A 175 11.62 -24.60 12.49
CA GLN A 175 12.49 -25.10 11.41
C GLN A 175 13.92 -25.31 11.89
N THR A 176 14.48 -24.41 12.71
CA THR A 176 15.84 -24.55 13.24
C THR A 176 15.97 -25.80 14.11
N LEU A 177 15.00 -26.06 14.99
CA LEU A 177 15.00 -27.25 15.85
C LEU A 177 14.92 -28.58 15.05
N ARG A 178 14.29 -28.57 13.88
CA ARG A 178 14.22 -29.75 13.00
C ARG A 178 15.49 -29.94 12.16
N GLY A 179 16.22 -28.86 11.87
CA GLY A 179 17.48 -28.91 11.12
C GLY A 179 18.69 -29.37 11.94
N GLU A 180 18.64 -29.25 13.27
CA GLU A 180 19.72 -29.69 14.18
C GLU A 180 19.68 -31.19 14.52
N GLN A 181 18.73 -31.96 13.96
CA GLN A 181 18.60 -33.41 14.18
C GLN A 181 19.01 -34.28 12.97
N SER A 182 19.65 -33.71 11.93
CA SER A 182 20.13 -34.48 10.76
C SER A 182 21.64 -34.73 10.77
#